data_AF-A0A453RSE2-F1
#
_entry.id   AF-A0A453RSE2-F1
#
_cell.length_a   1.000
_cell.length_b   1.000
_cell.length_c   1.000
_cell.angle_alpha   90.00
_cell.angle_beta   90.00
_cell.angle_gamma   90.00
#
_symmetry.space_group_name_H-M   'P 1'
#
loop_
_entity.id
_entity.type
_entity.pdbx_description
1 polymer ?
#
loop_
_entity_poly.entity_id
_entity_poly.type
_entity_poly.pdbx_seq_one_letter_code
_entity_poly.pdbx_strand_id
1 'polypeptide(L)'
;AIIKQIPRLLGPGLNKAGKFPTLVSHQESLEAKVNETKATVKFQLKKVLCMGVAVGNLSMDEKQIQQNIQMSVNFLVSLLKKNWQNVRCLYVKSTMGKRVRVF
;
A
#
# COMPACT_ATOMS: atom_id res chain seq x y z
N ALA A 1 -20.29 14.11 -16.69
CA ALA A 1 -21.56 13.78 -15.99
C ALA A 1 -21.55 12.42 -15.26
N ILE A 2 -20.74 11.43 -15.68
CA ILE A 2 -20.80 10.05 -15.15
C ILE A 2 -20.18 9.89 -13.75
N ILE A 3 -19.09 10.60 -13.42
CA ILE A 3 -18.36 10.46 -12.13
C ILE A 3 -19.26 10.73 -10.90
N LYS A 4 -20.26 11.63 -11.02
CA LYS A 4 -21.19 11.95 -9.92
C LYS A 4 -22.22 10.84 -9.65
N GLN A 5 -22.46 9.94 -10.59
CA GLN A 5 -23.44 8.85 -10.47
C GLN A 5 -22.82 7.54 -9.94
N ILE A 6 -21.50 7.38 -10.06
CA ILE A 6 -20.75 6.19 -9.63
C ILE A 6 -20.94 5.87 -8.13
N PRO A 7 -20.90 6.84 -7.19
CA PRO A 7 -21.14 6.55 -5.78
C PRO A 7 -22.53 5.98 -5.49
N ARG A 8 -23.55 6.35 -6.27
CA ARG A 8 -24.94 5.89 -6.06
C ARG A 8 -25.20 4.51 -6.65
N LEU A 9 -24.69 4.24 -7.86
CA LEU A 9 -24.94 2.99 -8.59
C LEU A 9 -23.98 1.86 -8.19
N LEU A 10 -22.71 2.18 -7.99
CA LEU A 10 -21.65 1.20 -7.76
C LEU A 10 -21.00 1.35 -6.38
N GLY A 11 -21.43 2.33 -5.57
CA GLY A 11 -20.91 2.59 -4.24
C GLY A 11 -20.92 1.37 -3.31
N PRO A 12 -22.03 0.63 -3.16
CA PRO A 12 -22.08 -0.52 -2.26
C PRO A 12 -21.09 -1.63 -2.63
N GLY A 13 -20.93 -1.91 -3.93
CA GLY A 13 -20.00 -2.95 -4.41
C GLY A 13 -18.53 -2.52 -4.34
N LEU A 14 -18.23 -1.31 -4.83
CA LEU A 14 -16.85 -0.82 -4.95
C LEU A 14 -16.24 -0.38 -3.60
N ASN A 15 -17.03 0.19 -2.69
CA ASN A 15 -16.53 0.50 -1.34
C ASN A 15 -16.29 -0.77 -0.52
N LYS A 16 -17.18 -1.77 -0.62
CA LYS A 16 -17.00 -3.04 0.09
C LYS A 16 -15.77 -3.81 -0.42
N ALA A 17 -15.49 -3.72 -1.71
CA ALA A 17 -14.27 -4.27 -2.33
C ALA A 17 -13.00 -3.43 -2.08
N GLY A 18 -13.13 -2.21 -1.55
CA GLY A 18 -12.00 -1.30 -1.31
C GLY A 18 -11.34 -0.76 -2.59
N LYS A 19 -12.02 -0.87 -3.73
CA LYS A 19 -11.54 -0.48 -5.08
C LYS A 19 -12.34 0.70 -5.64
N PHE A 20 -12.60 1.70 -4.81
CA PHE A 20 -13.26 2.91 -5.28
C PHE A 20 -12.32 3.67 -6.24
N PRO A 21 -12.79 4.18 -7.39
CA PRO A 21 -11.94 4.86 -8.35
C PRO A 21 -11.24 6.08 -7.74
N THR A 22 -9.95 6.25 -8.04
CA THR A 22 -9.22 7.47 -7.74
C THR A 22 -9.70 8.58 -8.68
N LEU A 23 -9.88 9.80 -8.15
CA LEU A 23 -10.23 10.97 -8.96
C LEU A 23 -9.05 11.33 -9.87
N VAL A 24 -9.31 11.60 -11.14
CA VAL A 24 -8.32 12.10 -12.11
C VAL A 24 -8.77 13.48 -12.57
N SER A 25 -7.88 14.47 -12.49
CA SER A 25 -8.13 15.83 -12.99
C SER A 25 -7.89 15.92 -14.50
N HIS A 26 -8.55 16.85 -15.19
CA HIS A 26 -8.38 17.06 -16.65
C HIS A 26 -6.98 17.54 -17.05
N GLN A 27 -6.18 18.01 -16.08
CA GLN A 27 -4.82 18.52 -16.31
C GLN A 27 -3.72 17.45 -16.18
N GLU A 28 -4.05 16.27 -15.65
CA GLU A 28 -3.07 15.20 -15.43
C GLU A 28 -3.07 14.19 -16.58
N SER A 29 -1.88 13.75 -17.00
CA SER A 29 -1.78 12.61 -17.93
C SER A 29 -2.20 11.32 -17.23
N LEU A 30 -3.14 10.60 -17.84
CA LEU A 30 -3.63 9.30 -17.37
C LEU A 30 -2.49 8.28 -17.22
N GLU A 31 -1.51 8.30 -18.12
CA GLU A 31 -0.38 7.36 -18.11
C GLU A 31 0.53 7.59 -16.89
N ALA A 32 0.81 8.86 -16.58
CA ALA A 32 1.60 9.22 -15.41
C ALA A 32 0.89 8.77 -14.13
N LYS A 33 -0.43 8.99 -14.04
CA LYS A 33 -1.22 8.61 -12.86
C LYS A 33 -1.30 7.11 -12.66
N VAL A 34 -1.41 6.34 -13.76
CA VAL A 34 -1.39 4.88 -13.72
C VAL A 34 -0.05 4.37 -13.20
N ASN A 35 1.07 4.94 -13.67
CA ASN A 35 2.40 4.53 -13.21
C ASN A 35 2.63 4.87 -11.73
N GLU A 36 2.20 6.05 -11.28
CA GLU A 36 2.23 6.44 -9.86
C GLU A 36 1.42 5.45 -9.01
N THR A 37 0.21 5.10 -9.45
CA THR A 37 -0.67 4.18 -8.73
C THR A 37 -0.09 2.77 -8.67
N LYS A 38 0.58 2.29 -9.73
CA LYS A 38 1.28 0.99 -9.76
C LYS A 38 2.46 0.93 -8.79
N ALA A 39 3.16 2.05 -8.61
CA ALA A 39 4.29 2.17 -7.70
C ALA A 39 3.88 2.45 -6.25
N THR A 40 2.61 2.75 -5.99
CA THR A 40 2.12 3.12 -4.67
C THR A 40 1.63 1.89 -3.91
N VAL A 41 2.09 1.77 -2.67
CA VAL A 41 1.66 0.71 -1.77
C VAL A 41 0.74 1.26 -0.68
N LYS A 42 -0.47 0.70 -0.57
CA LYS A 42 -1.51 1.20 0.34
C LYS A 42 -1.42 0.56 1.72
N PHE A 43 -1.04 1.35 2.72
CA PHE A 43 -1.17 0.98 4.13
C PHE A 43 -2.58 1.31 4.62
N GLN A 44 -3.36 0.29 4.98
CA GLN A 44 -4.68 0.49 5.58
C GLN A 44 -4.67 0.05 7.05
N LEU A 45 -4.59 1.03 7.94
CA LEU A 45 -4.78 0.80 9.38
C LEU A 45 -6.26 0.45 9.61
N LYS A 46 -6.53 -0.82 9.88
CA LYS A 46 -7.82 -1.31 10.42
C LYS A 46 -7.69 -1.49 11.94
N LYS A 47 -8.76 -1.92 12.60
CA LYS A 47 -8.77 -2.27 14.03
C LYS A 47 -8.02 -3.59 14.31
N VAL A 48 -6.85 -3.77 13.72
CA VAL A 48 -5.96 -4.93 13.86
C VAL A 48 -4.53 -4.44 14.08
N LEU A 49 -3.76 -5.21 14.86
CA LEU A 49 -2.40 -4.84 15.24
C LEU A 49 -1.35 -5.29 14.22
N CYS A 50 -1.68 -6.26 13.37
CA CYS A 50 -0.79 -6.78 12.33
C CYS A 50 -1.28 -6.37 10.95
N MET A 51 -0.37 -5.88 10.12
CA MET A 51 -0.64 -5.56 8.72
C MET A 51 0.38 -6.27 7.83
N GLY A 52 -0.08 -6.73 6.67
CA GLY A 52 0.76 -7.33 5.64
C GLY A 52 0.77 -6.43 4.42
N VAL A 53 1.96 -6.16 3.89
CA VAL A 53 2.15 -5.27 2.75
C VAL A 53 3.16 -5.91 1.79
N ALA A 54 2.86 -5.89 0.49
CA ALA A 54 3.75 -6.35 -0.56
C ALA A 54 4.70 -5.21 -0.96
N VAL A 55 6.00 -5.46 -0.88
CA VAL A 55 7.08 -4.45 -1.07
C VAL A 55 7.96 -4.74 -2.30
N GLY A 56 7.72 -5.85 -3.00
CA GLY A 56 8.48 -6.21 -4.20
C GLY A 56 8.03 -7.52 -4.84
N ASN A 57 8.51 -7.74 -6.06
CA ASN A 57 8.29 -8.94 -6.87
C ASN A 57 9.63 -9.63 -7.18
N LEU A 58 9.57 -10.90 -7.58
CA LEU A 58 10.74 -11.73 -7.90
C LEU A 58 11.56 -11.22 -9.10
N SER A 59 10.94 -10.42 -9.98
CA SER A 59 11.60 -9.82 -11.15
C SER A 59 12.36 -8.52 -10.84
N MET A 60 12.37 -8.06 -9.58
CA MET A 60 13.09 -6.85 -9.16
C MET A 60 14.46 -7.21 -8.57
N ASP A 61 15.42 -6.30 -8.71
CA ASP A 61 16.74 -6.47 -8.11
C ASP A 61 16.69 -6.42 -6.58
N GLU A 62 17.60 -7.15 -5.94
CA GLU A 62 17.71 -7.24 -4.48
C GLU A 62 17.91 -5.86 -3.83
N LYS A 63 18.72 -4.99 -4.45
CA LYS A 63 18.96 -3.62 -3.97
C LYS A 63 17.68 -2.78 -3.98
N GLN A 64 16.85 -2.92 -5.02
CA GLN A 64 15.58 -2.21 -5.11
C GLN A 64 14.60 -2.71 -4.05
N ILE A 65 14.55 -4.03 -3.84
CA ILE A 65 13.70 -4.62 -2.79
C ILE A 65 14.13 -4.14 -1.41
N GLN A 66 15.43 -4.08 -1.13
CA GLN A 66 15.94 -3.57 0.14
C GLN A 66 15.55 -2.10 0.36
N GLN A 67 15.69 -1.26 -0.67
CA GLN A 67 15.29 0.15 -0.60
C GLN A 67 13.77 0.28 -0.36
N ASN A 68 12.95 -0.51 -1.05
CA ASN A 68 11.50 -0.52 -0.87
C ASN A 68 11.09 -0.95 0.54
N ILE A 69 11.76 -1.96 1.11
CA ILE A 69 11.53 -2.38 2.51
C ILE A 69 11.82 -1.23 3.46
N GLN A 70 12.97 -0.57 3.31
CA GLN A 70 13.37 0.53 4.18
C GLN A 70 12.41 1.73 4.09
N MET A 71 12.02 2.13 2.88
CA MET A 71 11.04 3.20 2.67
C MET A 71 9.69 2.85 3.29
N SER A 72 9.22 1.61 3.11
CA SER A 72 7.95 1.11 3.64
C SER A 72 7.92 1.11 5.18
N VAL A 73 9.00 0.65 5.81
CA VAL A 73 9.11 0.63 7.27
C VAL A 73 9.17 2.05 7.83
N ASN A 74 9.98 2.93 7.24
CA ASN A 74 10.10 4.33 7.69
C ASN A 74 8.78 5.08 7.58
N PHE A 75 8.04 4.90 6.47
CA PHE A 75 6.72 5.48 6.30
C PHE A 75 5.71 4.93 7.32
N LEU A 76 5.74 3.63 7.61
CA LEU A 76 4.84 3.05 8.61
C LEU A 76 5.14 3.60 10.02
N VAL A 77 6.42 3.68 10.38
CA VAL A 77 6.85 4.17 11.70
C VAL A 77 6.46 5.64 11.89
N SER A 78 6.58 6.49 10.86
CA SER A 78 6.24 7.91 10.96
C SER A 78 4.73 8.17 11.17
N LEU A 79 3.87 7.22 10.80
CA LEU A 79 2.43 7.31 11.06
C LEU A 79 2.04 6.97 12.51
N LEU A 80 2.93 6.34 13.28
CA LEU A 80 2.65 5.91 14.66
C LEU A 80 3.00 7.02 15.65
N LYS A 81 2.07 7.36 16.55
CA LYS A 81 2.25 8.45 17.56
C LYS A 81 3.50 8.34 18.46
N LYS A 82 4.10 7.15 18.58
CA LYS A 82 5.35 6.91 19.35
C LYS A 82 6.44 6.23 18.50
N ASN A 83 6.35 6.32 17.17
CA ASN A 83 7.32 5.76 16.23
C ASN A 83 7.66 4.29 16.56
N TRP A 84 8.96 4.00 16.72
CA TRP A 84 9.50 2.66 16.98
C TRP A 84 9.03 2.01 18.30
N GLN A 85 8.63 2.79 19.31
CA GLN A 85 8.12 2.21 20.57
C GLN A 85 6.80 1.45 20.38
N ASN A 86 6.02 1.80 19.35
CA ASN A 86 4.78 1.10 19.00
C ASN A 86 5.02 -0.09 18.06
N VAL A 87 6.26 -0.35 17.64
CA VAL A 87 6.61 -1.49 16.80
C VAL A 87 7.24 -2.56 17.67
N ARG A 88 6.53 -3.67 17.87
CA ARG A 88 7.06 -4.80 18.66
C ARG A 88 7.97 -5.70 17.83
N CYS A 89 7.54 -6.04 16.62
CA CYS A 89 8.25 -6.94 15.73
C CYS A 89 7.99 -6.59 14.25
N LEU A 90 8.96 -6.85 13.38
CA LEU A 90 8.83 -6.80 11.93
C LEU A 90 9.23 -8.14 11.32
N TYR A 91 8.37 -8.66 10.45
CA TYR A 91 8.60 -9.91 9.74
C TYR A 91 8.65 -9.67 8.24
N VAL A 92 9.69 -10.20 7.60
CA VAL A 92 9.78 -10.29 6.14
C VAL A 92 9.58 -11.75 5.75
N LYS A 93 8.67 -11.99 4.81
CA LYS A 93 8.46 -13.31 4.23
C LYS A 93 8.28 -13.20 2.73
N SER A 94 8.74 -14.22 2.01
CA SER A 94 8.33 -14.45 0.63
C SER A 94 7.01 -15.22 0.58
N THR A 95 6.41 -15.35 -0.60
CA THR A 95 5.10 -16.03 -0.78
C THR A 95 5.10 -17.47 -0.26
N MET A 96 6.20 -18.20 -0.50
CA MET A 96 6.34 -19.62 -0.13
C MET A 96 7.47 -19.89 0.88
N GLY A 97 8.22 -18.86 1.29
CA GLY A 97 9.37 -19.02 2.18
C GLY A 97 9.04 -18.88 3.66
N LYS A 98 10.01 -19.25 4.50
CA LYS A 98 9.94 -19.05 5.94
C LYS A 98 10.01 -17.55 6.26
N ARG A 99 9.28 -17.16 7.31
CA ARG A 99 9.32 -15.78 7.83
C ARG A 99 10.64 -15.52 8.56
N VAL A 100 11.27 -14.40 8.25
CA VAL A 100 12.47 -13.90 8.94
C VAL A 100 12.07 -12.71 9.77
N ARG A 101 12.47 -12.71 11.05
CA ARG A 101 12.26 -11.57 11.95
C ARG A 101 13.42 -10.60 11.79
N VAL A 102 13.10 -9.35 11.45
CA VAL A 102 14.09 -8.27 11.24
C VAL A 102 14.17 -7.34 12.47
N PHE A 103 13.08 -7.27 13.24
CA PHE A 103 12.95 -6.52 14.49
C PHE A 103 12.01 -7.26 15.44
#